data_AF-A0A932LND1-F1
#
_entry.id   AF-A0A932LND1-F1
#
_cell.length_a   1.000
_cell.length_b   1.000
_cell.length_c   1.000
_cell.angle_alpha   90.00
_cell.angle_beta   90.00
_cell.angle_gamma   90.00
#
_symmetry.space_group_name_H-M   'P 1'
#
loop_
_entity.id
_entity.type
_entity.pdbx_description
1 polymer ?
#
loop_
_entity_poly.entity_id
_entity_poly.type
_entity_poly.pdbx_seq_one_letter_code
_entity_poly.pdbx_strand_id
1 'polypeptide(L)'
;MPTRMLESTPSPEAGKLLREERRRARLSTRAVQKLSQQIAHEKDSNQDYYISHGWLTDVENGKFTPSIYKLYSLSLIYKCNYLRVLGFFGINILDAAKEQRLVSLPHTHLIGSNLELPGQTIVLPVELRRNVELARTNLVSRMFESWGEIPVALLQQLDLRNCLCGYIGLEDYTLFPMIRPGSFVEIDEHQNKVKPGNWQNEFDRPIYFVELRGGYACSWCELDGNQLILVPSPQSRGPIRHLRYPTEADIVGRVTAVTMRIAEVEGHQPRE
;
A
#
# COMPACT_ATOMS: atom_id res chain seq x y z
N MET A 1 3.77 10.91 31.02
CA MET A 1 2.59 10.01 31.13
C MET A 1 2.88 8.80 30.25
N PRO A 2 2.98 7.57 30.78
CA PRO A 2 3.18 6.41 29.93
C PRO A 2 1.90 6.15 29.13
N THR A 3 2.04 6.12 27.81
CA THR A 3 0.98 5.80 26.85
C THR A 3 0.41 4.44 27.19
N ARG A 4 -0.81 4.43 27.74
CA ARG A 4 -1.55 3.20 28.04
C ARG A 4 -1.89 2.59 26.68
N MET A 5 -1.13 1.57 26.26
CA MET A 5 -1.42 0.81 25.06
C MET A 5 -2.85 0.29 25.19
N LEU A 6 -3.70 0.62 24.21
CA LEU A 6 -5.06 0.08 24.09
C LEU A 6 -4.96 -1.45 24.19
N GLU A 7 -5.66 -2.04 25.16
CA GLU A 7 -5.73 -3.49 25.30
C GLU A 7 -6.29 -4.06 24.00
N SER A 8 -5.46 -4.83 23.31
CA SER A 8 -5.87 -5.61 22.14
C SER A 8 -7.04 -6.50 22.57
N THR A 9 -8.21 -6.31 21.95
CA THR A 9 -9.41 -7.07 22.29
C THR A 9 -9.15 -8.57 22.06
N PRO A 10 -9.29 -9.41 23.09
CA PRO A 10 -9.11 -10.84 22.94
C PRO A 10 -10.17 -11.40 21.97
N SER A 11 -9.75 -12.18 20.97
CA SER A 11 -10.66 -12.86 20.05
C SER A 11 -10.72 -14.37 20.41
N PRO A 12 -11.83 -14.85 20.99
CA PRO A 12 -12.03 -16.29 21.24
C PRO A 12 -11.99 -17.12 19.96
N GLU A 13 -12.38 -16.55 18.82
CA GLU A 13 -12.32 -17.21 17.53
C GLU A 13 -10.88 -17.38 17.04
N ALA A 14 -10.04 -16.35 17.19
CA ALA A 14 -8.61 -16.42 16.87
C ALA A 14 -7.90 -17.52 17.67
N GLY A 15 -8.23 -17.64 18.97
CA GLY A 15 -7.72 -18.69 19.85
C GLY A 15 -8.09 -20.11 19.38
N LYS A 16 -9.33 -20.31 18.91
CA LYS A 16 -9.79 -21.58 18.33
C LYS A 16 -9.01 -21.93 17.06
N LEU A 17 -8.84 -20.97 16.14
CA LEU A 17 -8.08 -21.18 14.90
C LEU A 17 -6.62 -21.55 15.17
N LEU A 18 -5.97 -20.89 16.14
CA LEU A 18 -4.61 -21.27 16.57
C LEU A 18 -4.54 -22.69 17.13
N ARG A 19 -5.54 -23.09 17.93
CA ARG A 19 -5.64 -24.45 18.48
C ARG A 19 -5.81 -25.48 17.37
N GLU A 20 -6.60 -25.17 16.34
CA GLU A 20 -6.78 -26.03 15.17
C GLU A 20 -5.47 -26.20 14.40
N GLU A 21 -4.72 -25.12 14.16
CA GLU A 21 -3.41 -25.19 13.50
C GLU A 21 -2.40 -26.01 14.31
N ARG A 22 -2.38 -25.87 15.63
CA ARG A 22 -1.55 -26.72 16.49
C ARG A 22 -1.94 -28.19 16.38
N ARG A 23 -3.23 -28.50 16.37
CA ARG A 23 -3.76 -29.88 16.23
C ARG A 23 -3.44 -30.45 14.85
N ARG A 24 -3.53 -29.64 13.78
CA ARG A 24 -3.14 -30.01 12.41
C ARG A 24 -1.66 -30.39 12.34
N ALA A 25 -0.80 -29.62 13.03
CA ALA A 25 0.62 -29.94 13.19
C ALA A 25 0.90 -31.11 14.15
N ARG A 26 -0.15 -31.67 14.80
CA ARG A 26 -0.06 -32.76 15.78
C ARG A 26 0.85 -32.44 16.97
N LEU A 27 0.89 -31.18 17.39
CA LEU A 27 1.75 -30.71 18.47
C LEU A 27 0.99 -30.58 19.79
N SER A 28 1.63 -31.03 20.88
CA SER A 28 1.20 -30.64 22.23
C SER A 28 1.67 -29.22 22.54
N THR A 29 1.00 -28.56 23.46
CA THR A 29 1.40 -27.23 23.93
C THR A 29 2.81 -27.22 24.56
N ARG A 30 3.21 -28.31 25.22
CA ARG A 30 4.59 -28.51 25.72
C ARG A 30 5.60 -28.66 24.60
N ALA A 31 5.23 -29.32 23.50
CA ALA A 31 6.09 -29.41 22.32
C ALA A 31 6.32 -28.03 21.70
N VAL A 32 5.26 -27.20 21.60
CA VAL A 32 5.38 -25.81 21.12
C VAL A 32 6.31 -25.00 22.02
N GLN A 33 6.21 -25.16 23.34
CA GLN A 33 7.12 -24.49 24.27
C GLN A 33 8.60 -24.83 23.98
N LYS A 34 8.92 -26.12 23.84
CA LYS A 34 10.28 -26.58 23.54
C LYS A 34 10.79 -26.03 22.20
N LEU A 35 9.96 -26.04 21.16
CA LEU A 35 10.32 -25.52 19.84
C LEU A 35 10.51 -24.00 19.86
N SER A 36 9.64 -23.25 20.55
CA SER A 36 9.77 -21.81 20.69
C SER A 36 11.02 -21.40 21.48
N GLN A 37 11.46 -22.23 22.43
CA GLN A 37 12.71 -22.02 23.15
C GLN A 37 13.93 -22.14 22.24
N GLN A 38 13.90 -23.06 21.26
CA GLN A 38 14.96 -23.17 20.26
C GLN A 38 15.00 -21.93 19.36
N ILE A 39 13.83 -21.45 18.89
CA ILE A 39 13.74 -20.22 18.10
C ILE A 39 14.27 -19.02 18.88
N ALA A 40 13.88 -18.88 20.15
CA ALA A 40 14.38 -17.81 21.01
C ALA A 40 15.90 -17.86 21.15
N HIS A 41 16.48 -19.05 21.33
CA HIS A 41 17.93 -19.23 21.42
C HIS A 41 18.66 -18.82 20.13
N GLU A 42 18.13 -19.20 18.96
CA GLU A 42 18.66 -18.80 17.64
C GLU A 42 18.51 -17.30 17.36
N LYS A 43 17.54 -16.62 17.99
CA LYS A 43 17.32 -15.16 17.92
C LYS A 43 18.01 -14.43 19.07
N ASP A 44 19.30 -14.70 19.26
CA ASP A 44 20.15 -14.06 20.28
C ASP A 44 19.60 -14.24 21.71
N SER A 45 18.96 -15.37 21.98
CA SER A 45 18.29 -15.67 23.26
C SER A 45 17.16 -14.68 23.65
N ASN A 46 16.56 -14.02 22.66
CA ASN A 46 15.44 -13.08 22.88
C ASN A 46 14.17 -13.81 23.35
N GLN A 47 13.73 -13.49 24.57
CA GLN A 47 12.57 -14.08 25.23
C GLN A 47 11.22 -13.69 24.61
N ASP A 48 11.16 -12.66 23.77
CA ASP A 48 9.91 -12.26 23.09
C ASP A 48 9.41 -13.35 22.14
N TYR A 49 10.30 -14.20 21.64
CA TYR A 49 9.97 -15.36 20.78
C TYR A 49 9.52 -16.59 21.56
N TYR A 50 9.79 -16.64 22.88
CA TYR A 50 9.49 -17.79 23.71
C TYR A 50 8.01 -17.84 24.10
N ILE A 51 7.45 -19.06 24.07
CA ILE A 51 6.04 -19.33 24.32
C ILE A 51 5.93 -20.40 25.39
N SER A 52 5.46 -20.06 26.59
CA SER A 52 5.19 -21.06 27.61
C SER A 52 3.90 -21.84 27.31
N HIS A 53 3.82 -23.08 27.78
CA HIS A 53 2.63 -23.93 27.67
C HIS A 53 1.37 -23.26 28.25
N GLY A 54 1.49 -22.64 29.42
CA GLY A 54 0.37 -21.98 30.10
C GLY A 54 -0.13 -20.79 29.28
N TRP A 55 0.81 -19.96 28.81
CA TRP A 55 0.52 -18.82 27.95
C TRP A 55 -0.18 -19.25 26.66
N LEU A 56 0.27 -20.33 26.02
CA LEU A 56 -0.35 -20.83 24.79
C LEU A 56 -1.78 -21.32 25.04
N THR A 57 -2.02 -21.99 26.16
CA THR A 57 -3.37 -22.42 26.56
C THR A 57 -4.30 -21.23 26.76
N ASP A 58 -3.81 -20.16 27.38
CA ASP A 58 -4.57 -18.94 27.62
C ASP A 58 -4.90 -18.20 26.32
N VAL A 59 -3.95 -18.12 25.37
CA VAL A 59 -4.20 -17.57 24.02
C VAL A 59 -5.23 -18.39 23.26
N GLU A 60 -5.13 -19.71 23.30
CA GLU A 60 -6.10 -20.58 22.61
C GLU A 60 -7.51 -20.50 23.21
N ASN A 61 -7.63 -20.04 24.45
CA ASN A 61 -8.89 -19.73 25.09
C ASN A 61 -9.35 -18.28 24.85
N GLY A 62 -8.59 -17.51 24.06
CA GLY A 62 -8.90 -16.13 23.73
C GLY A 62 -8.77 -15.17 24.91
N LYS A 63 -7.82 -15.39 25.83
CA LYS A 63 -7.63 -14.48 26.98
C LYS A 63 -6.87 -13.20 26.63
N PHE A 64 -6.00 -13.22 25.63
CA PHE A 64 -5.23 -12.06 25.18
C PHE A 64 -4.63 -12.30 23.79
N THR A 65 -4.21 -11.22 23.13
CA THR A 65 -3.61 -11.25 21.79
C THR A 65 -2.09 -11.44 21.88
N PRO A 66 -1.51 -12.39 21.11
CA PRO A 66 -0.06 -12.54 21.00
C PRO A 66 0.65 -11.30 20.46
N SER A 67 1.91 -11.10 20.88
CA SER A 67 2.80 -10.12 20.25
C SER A 67 3.26 -10.60 18.86
N ILE A 68 3.75 -9.67 18.05
CA ILE A 68 4.30 -9.96 16.71
C ILE A 68 5.39 -11.06 16.74
N TYR A 69 6.25 -11.08 17.75
CA TYR A 69 7.32 -12.07 17.91
C TYR A 69 6.78 -13.47 18.20
N LYS A 70 5.73 -13.57 19.03
CA LYS A 70 5.09 -14.85 19.34
C LYS A 70 4.26 -15.35 18.17
N LEU A 71 3.57 -14.47 17.45
CA LEU A 71 2.91 -14.84 16.19
C LEU A 71 3.91 -15.36 15.16
N TYR A 72 5.10 -14.74 15.08
CA TYR A 72 6.18 -15.22 14.23
C TYR A 72 6.63 -16.63 14.63
N SER A 73 6.93 -16.86 15.91
CA SER A 73 7.28 -18.20 16.42
C SER A 73 6.19 -19.24 16.13
N LEU A 74 4.91 -18.91 16.36
CA LEU A 74 3.78 -19.80 16.06
C LEU A 74 3.68 -20.12 14.58
N SER A 75 3.87 -19.13 13.70
CA SER A 75 3.84 -19.34 12.24
C SER A 75 4.91 -20.33 11.78
N LEU A 76 6.14 -20.23 12.32
CA LEU A 76 7.23 -21.15 12.01
C LEU A 76 6.98 -22.57 12.54
N ILE A 77 6.48 -22.68 13.78
CA ILE A 77 6.22 -23.96 14.44
C ILE A 77 5.06 -24.70 13.75
N TYR A 78 3.99 -23.99 13.39
CA TYR A 78 2.82 -24.58 12.73
C TYR A 78 2.96 -24.72 11.21
N LYS A 79 4.10 -24.27 10.66
CA LYS A 79 4.34 -24.22 9.20
C LYS A 79 3.17 -23.54 8.48
N CYS A 80 2.73 -22.41 9.03
CA CYS A 80 1.63 -21.60 8.52
C CYS A 80 2.16 -20.25 8.05
N ASN A 81 1.57 -19.67 7.01
CA ASN A 81 1.94 -18.34 6.55
C ASN A 81 1.70 -17.31 7.67
N TYR A 82 2.70 -16.48 7.99
CA TYR A 82 2.61 -15.45 9.02
C TYR A 82 1.42 -14.50 8.81
N LEU A 83 1.12 -14.15 7.55
CA LEU A 83 -0.03 -13.31 7.19
C LEU A 83 -1.36 -13.98 7.52
N ARG A 84 -1.44 -15.31 7.33
CA ARG A 84 -2.62 -16.09 7.70
C ARG A 84 -2.82 -16.10 9.22
N VAL A 85 -1.74 -16.20 9.98
CA VAL A 85 -1.77 -16.14 11.45
C VAL A 85 -2.20 -14.75 11.94
N LEU A 86 -1.73 -13.68 11.31
CA LEU A 86 -2.21 -12.31 11.56
C LEU A 86 -3.71 -12.16 11.25
N GLY A 87 -4.16 -12.78 10.16
CA GLY A 87 -5.57 -12.78 9.75
C GLY A 87 -6.52 -13.38 10.79
N PHE A 88 -6.06 -14.35 11.61
CA PHE A 88 -6.87 -14.88 12.72
C PHE A 88 -7.24 -13.79 13.74
N PHE A 89 -6.40 -12.76 13.87
CA PHE A 89 -6.59 -11.64 14.77
C PHE A 89 -7.16 -10.40 14.06
N GLY A 90 -7.73 -10.57 12.85
CA GLY A 90 -8.38 -9.50 12.10
C GLY A 90 -7.43 -8.57 11.34
N ILE A 91 -6.13 -8.89 11.26
CA ILE A 91 -5.17 -8.09 10.49
C ILE A 91 -5.03 -8.72 9.10
N ASN A 92 -5.72 -8.15 8.12
CA ASN A 92 -5.61 -8.54 6.72
C ASN A 92 -4.79 -7.52 5.94
N ILE A 93 -3.55 -7.86 5.59
CA ILE A 93 -2.67 -6.97 4.83
C ILE A 93 -3.26 -6.62 3.45
N LEU A 94 -4.11 -7.47 2.88
CA LEU A 94 -4.77 -7.18 1.61
C LEU A 94 -5.81 -6.04 1.75
N ASP A 95 -6.38 -5.86 2.94
CA ASP A 95 -7.27 -4.75 3.23
C ASP A 95 -6.50 -3.47 3.56
N ALA A 96 -5.20 -3.56 3.91
CA ALA A 96 -4.38 -2.38 4.20
C ALA A 96 -4.37 -1.37 3.03
N ALA A 97 -4.40 -1.83 1.78
CA ALA A 97 -4.51 -0.94 0.62
C ALA A 97 -5.89 -0.25 0.51
N LYS A 98 -6.96 -0.89 0.97
CA LYS A 98 -8.31 -0.30 1.05
C LYS A 98 -8.42 0.65 2.24
N GLU A 99 -7.87 0.27 3.38
CA GLU A 99 -7.85 1.06 4.62
C GLU A 99 -6.95 2.29 4.49
N GLN A 100 -5.83 2.18 3.78
CA GLN A 100 -4.96 3.31 3.47
C GLN A 100 -5.67 4.37 2.64
N ARG A 101 -6.66 3.99 1.81
CA ARG A 101 -7.53 4.96 1.11
C ARG A 101 -8.51 5.67 2.05
N LEU A 102 -8.82 5.11 3.21
CA LEU A 102 -9.62 5.78 4.25
C LEU A 102 -8.77 6.81 5.01
N VAL A 103 -7.45 6.65 4.98
CA VAL A 103 -6.49 7.56 5.61
C VAL A 103 -6.05 8.59 4.57
N SER A 104 -6.84 9.67 4.44
CA SER A 104 -6.48 10.79 3.58
C SER A 104 -5.43 11.66 4.26
N LEU A 105 -4.26 11.82 3.61
CA LEU A 105 -3.19 12.69 4.11
C LEU A 105 -3.36 14.13 3.56
N PRO A 106 -3.03 15.17 4.35
CA PRO A 106 -3.20 16.55 3.94
C PRO A 106 -2.25 16.95 2.81
N HIS A 107 -1.02 16.41 2.81
CA HIS A 107 0.05 16.85 1.92
C HIS A 107 0.39 15.81 0.84
N THR A 108 0.74 16.33 -0.34
CA THR A 108 1.26 15.56 -1.47
C THR A 108 2.60 14.94 -1.10
N HIS A 109 2.76 13.65 -1.37
CA HIS A 109 3.99 12.92 -1.07
C HIS A 109 4.24 11.79 -2.06
N LEU A 110 5.52 11.46 -2.20
CA LEU A 110 5.95 10.28 -2.93
C LEU A 110 5.63 9.03 -2.09
N ILE A 111 4.99 8.04 -2.69
CA ILE A 111 4.77 6.75 -2.04
C ILE A 111 6.06 5.97 -2.21
N GLY A 112 6.71 5.69 -1.09
CA GLY A 112 7.95 4.93 -1.08
C GLY A 112 7.78 3.60 -1.83
N SER A 113 8.54 3.41 -2.90
CA SER A 113 8.68 2.13 -3.59
C SER A 113 9.54 1.16 -2.77
N ASN A 114 9.26 1.04 -1.46
CA ASN A 114 9.99 0.14 -0.56
C ASN A 114 9.19 -1.14 -0.30
N LEU A 115 8.73 -1.76 -1.38
CA LEU A 115 8.40 -3.19 -1.38
C LEU A 115 9.60 -4.00 -1.90
N GLU A 116 10.82 -3.59 -1.56
CA GLU A 116 11.92 -4.54 -1.45
C GLU A 116 11.71 -5.38 -0.19
N LEU A 117 10.74 -6.30 -0.23
CA LEU A 117 10.81 -7.47 0.63
C LEU A 117 11.98 -8.31 0.11
N PRO A 118 13.06 -8.52 0.88
CA PRO A 118 14.17 -9.35 0.42
C PRO A 118 13.65 -10.77 0.16
N GLY A 119 13.64 -11.19 -1.10
CA GLY A 119 13.40 -12.60 -1.49
C GLY A 119 11.97 -13.04 -1.80
N GLN A 120 10.98 -12.14 -1.97
CA GLN A 120 9.68 -12.56 -2.53
C GLN A 120 9.67 -12.48 -4.07
N THR A 121 10.27 -13.48 -4.70
CA THR A 121 9.88 -13.82 -6.07
C THR A 121 8.46 -14.37 -6.03
N ILE A 122 7.47 -13.56 -6.40
CA ILE A 122 6.11 -14.06 -6.67
C ILE A 122 6.22 -14.98 -7.89
N VAL A 123 6.24 -16.29 -7.66
CA VAL A 123 6.19 -17.30 -8.71
C VAL A 123 4.79 -17.28 -9.31
N LEU A 124 4.69 -16.71 -10.50
CA LEU A 124 3.46 -16.76 -11.29
C LEU A 124 3.34 -18.17 -11.93
N PRO A 125 2.16 -18.81 -11.87
CA PRO A 125 1.91 -20.04 -12.61
C PRO A 125 2.23 -19.87 -14.09
N VAL A 126 2.99 -20.81 -14.65
CA VAL A 126 3.57 -20.75 -16.00
C VAL A 126 2.49 -20.67 -17.09
N GLU A 127 1.26 -21.08 -16.77
CA GLU A 127 0.10 -21.01 -17.67
C GLU A 127 -0.27 -19.58 -18.06
N LEU A 128 0.07 -18.59 -17.24
CA LEU A 128 -0.26 -17.18 -17.49
C LEU A 128 0.71 -16.46 -18.44
N ARG A 129 1.83 -17.11 -18.80
CA ARG A 129 2.81 -16.55 -19.76
C ARG A 129 2.40 -16.73 -21.22
N ARG A 130 1.39 -17.54 -21.52
CA ARG A 130 0.98 -17.85 -22.90
C ARG A 130 -0.39 -17.26 -23.18
N ASN A 131 -0.36 -16.15 -23.92
CA ASN A 131 -1.46 -15.59 -24.72
C ASN A 131 -2.63 -14.99 -23.96
N VAL A 132 -2.57 -13.67 -23.71
CA VAL A 132 -3.80 -12.88 -23.74
C VAL A 132 -3.51 -11.53 -24.41
N GLU A 133 -3.76 -11.44 -25.72
CA GLU A 133 -4.03 -10.15 -26.39
C GLU A 133 -5.42 -9.67 -25.92
N LEU A 134 -5.48 -9.00 -24.77
CA LEU A 134 -6.74 -8.52 -24.17
C LEU A 134 -7.49 -7.49 -25.04
N ALA A 135 -6.88 -6.94 -26.08
CA ALA A 135 -7.52 -5.96 -26.96
C ALA A 135 -8.59 -6.57 -27.89
N ARG A 136 -8.63 -7.90 -28.07
CA ARG A 136 -9.47 -8.54 -29.11
C ARG A 136 -10.56 -9.47 -28.63
N THR A 137 -10.67 -9.73 -27.33
CA THR A 137 -11.74 -10.58 -26.82
C THR A 137 -12.61 -9.81 -25.86
N ASN A 138 -13.92 -9.86 -26.13
CA ASN A 138 -15.02 -9.22 -25.42
C ASN A 138 -15.22 -9.80 -24.00
N LEU A 139 -14.14 -9.97 -23.25
CA LEU A 139 -14.09 -10.53 -21.90
C LEU A 139 -14.11 -9.43 -20.84
N VAL A 140 -13.81 -8.18 -21.21
CA VAL A 140 -13.88 -7.02 -20.32
C VAL A 140 -15.31 -6.85 -19.76
N SER A 141 -16.33 -7.09 -20.59
CA SER A 141 -17.75 -7.00 -20.19
C SER A 141 -18.16 -8.01 -19.11
N ARG A 142 -17.52 -9.19 -19.02
CA ARG A 142 -17.80 -10.18 -17.98
C ARG A 142 -17.01 -9.96 -16.68
N MET A 143 -15.96 -9.14 -16.71
CA MET A 143 -15.15 -8.82 -15.52
C MET A 143 -15.77 -7.72 -14.66
N PHE A 144 -16.76 -6.97 -15.17
CA PHE A 144 -17.41 -5.88 -14.44
C PHE A 144 -18.49 -6.32 -13.44
N GLU A 145 -18.96 -7.56 -13.48
CA GLU A 145 -20.04 -8.03 -12.58
C GLU A 145 -19.56 -8.35 -11.15
N SER A 146 -18.25 -8.47 -10.92
CA SER A 146 -17.71 -8.97 -9.65
C SER A 146 -16.48 -8.22 -9.14
N TRP A 147 -16.50 -6.88 -9.14
CA TRP A 147 -15.41 -6.09 -8.56
C TRP A 147 -15.38 -6.21 -7.03
N GLY A 148 -14.69 -7.25 -6.55
CA GLY A 148 -14.19 -7.38 -5.17
C GLY A 148 -12.67 -7.59 -5.11
N GLU A 149 -12.09 -8.26 -6.11
CA GLU A 149 -10.67 -8.62 -6.16
C GLU A 149 -10.13 -8.46 -7.59
N ILE A 150 -9.14 -7.57 -7.76
CA ILE A 150 -8.46 -7.36 -9.03
C ILE A 150 -7.42 -8.49 -9.21
N PRO A 151 -7.47 -9.28 -10.29
CA PRO A 151 -6.48 -10.32 -10.53
C PRO A 151 -5.08 -9.73 -10.65
N VAL A 152 -4.11 -10.34 -9.96
CA VAL A 152 -2.68 -9.95 -9.97
C VAL A 152 -2.10 -9.88 -11.39
N ALA A 153 -2.67 -10.61 -12.35
CA ALA A 153 -2.32 -10.54 -13.77
C ALA A 153 -2.56 -9.15 -14.39
N LEU A 154 -3.62 -8.45 -13.98
CA LEU A 154 -3.96 -7.12 -14.47
C LEU A 154 -3.03 -6.06 -13.85
N LEU A 155 -2.57 -6.30 -12.62
CA LEU A 155 -1.53 -5.52 -11.92
C LEU A 155 -0.12 -5.71 -12.52
N GLN A 156 0.09 -6.69 -13.40
CA GLN A 156 1.37 -6.91 -14.08
C GLN A 156 1.41 -6.29 -15.49
N GLN A 157 0.25 -5.95 -16.07
CA GLN A 157 0.18 -5.20 -17.33
C GLN A 157 0.23 -3.68 -17.09
N LEU A 158 -0.17 -3.24 -15.91
CA LEU A 158 0.31 -2.00 -15.29
C LEU A 158 1.72 -2.33 -14.78
N ASP A 159 2.78 -1.61 -15.16
CA ASP A 159 4.17 -1.96 -14.78
C ASP A 159 4.46 -1.64 -13.29
N LEU A 160 3.58 -2.05 -12.38
CA LEU A 160 3.56 -1.68 -10.96
C LEU A 160 4.78 -2.16 -10.16
N ARG A 161 5.70 -2.91 -10.77
CA ARG A 161 6.95 -3.33 -10.11
C ARG A 161 8.03 -2.25 -10.17
N ASN A 162 7.96 -1.36 -11.17
CA ASN A 162 8.93 -0.26 -11.35
C ASN A 162 8.26 1.12 -11.42
N CYS A 163 6.93 1.20 -11.33
CA CYS A 163 6.25 2.49 -11.37
C CYS A 163 6.32 3.21 -10.03
N LEU A 164 7.00 4.36 -10.05
CA LEU A 164 7.01 5.28 -8.94
C LEU A 164 5.61 5.89 -8.79
N CYS A 165 5.08 5.97 -7.56
CA CYS A 165 3.73 6.45 -7.33
C CYS A 165 3.73 7.67 -6.41
N GLY A 166 2.87 8.64 -6.70
CA GLY A 166 2.64 9.82 -5.87
C GLY A 166 1.20 9.85 -5.35
N TYR A 167 1.01 10.35 -4.13
CA TYR A 167 -0.29 10.69 -3.58
C TYR A 167 -0.49 12.20 -3.62
N ILE A 168 -1.66 12.64 -4.10
CA ILE A 168 -2.05 14.05 -4.13
C ILE A 168 -2.73 14.40 -2.81
N GLY A 169 -2.13 15.33 -2.07
CA GLY A 169 -2.64 15.80 -0.78
C GLY A 169 -4.05 16.37 -0.88
N LEU A 170 -4.82 16.29 0.21
CA LEU A 170 -6.15 16.92 0.27
C LEU A 170 -6.11 18.44 0.14
N GLU A 171 -4.98 19.06 0.44
CA GLU A 171 -4.75 20.50 0.31
C GLU A 171 -4.15 20.88 -1.06
N ASP A 172 -3.79 19.89 -1.89
CA ASP A 172 -3.20 20.12 -3.20
C ASP A 172 -4.28 20.23 -4.28
N TYR A 173 -4.75 21.46 -4.47
CA TYR A 173 -5.71 21.80 -5.52
C TYR A 173 -5.03 22.21 -6.83
N THR A 174 -3.70 22.13 -6.95
CA THR A 174 -2.93 22.75 -8.04
C THR A 174 -3.51 22.44 -9.43
N LEU A 175 -3.88 21.18 -9.67
CA LEU A 175 -4.42 20.69 -10.95
C LEU A 175 -5.93 20.38 -10.92
N PHE A 176 -6.65 20.83 -9.89
CA PHE A 176 -8.10 20.67 -9.83
C PHE A 176 -8.78 21.40 -11.02
N PRO A 177 -9.79 20.81 -11.68
CA PRO A 177 -10.45 19.52 -11.39
C PRO A 177 -9.86 18.32 -12.15
N MET A 178 -8.85 18.52 -13.00
CA MET A 178 -8.26 17.47 -13.82
C MET A 178 -7.62 16.37 -12.96
N ILE A 179 -6.91 16.77 -11.91
CA ILE A 179 -6.44 15.86 -10.86
C ILE A 179 -7.01 16.38 -9.54
N ARG A 180 -7.79 15.54 -8.86
CA ARG A 180 -8.47 15.92 -7.61
C ARG A 180 -7.58 15.65 -6.40
N PRO A 181 -7.71 16.42 -5.31
CA PRO A 181 -7.11 16.05 -4.03
C PRO A 181 -7.49 14.61 -3.61
N GLY A 182 -6.55 13.87 -3.04
CA GLY A 182 -6.72 12.45 -2.69
C GLY A 182 -6.51 11.45 -3.85
N SER A 183 -6.06 11.93 -5.02
CA SER A 183 -5.74 11.06 -6.16
C SER A 183 -4.39 10.38 -5.99
N PHE A 184 -4.20 9.28 -6.71
CA PHE A 184 -2.92 8.60 -6.88
C PHE A 184 -2.42 8.80 -8.31
N VAL A 185 -1.13 9.08 -8.46
CA VAL A 185 -0.50 9.31 -9.77
C VAL A 185 0.66 8.34 -9.98
N GLU A 186 0.76 7.79 -11.18
CA GLU A 186 1.89 6.98 -11.63
C GLU A 186 2.92 7.89 -12.28
N ILE A 187 4.20 7.70 -11.97
CA ILE A 187 5.31 8.56 -12.32
C ILE A 187 6.36 7.75 -13.07
N ASP A 188 6.73 8.23 -14.26
CA ASP A 188 7.87 7.76 -15.03
C ASP A 188 9.10 8.63 -14.72
N GLU A 189 10.02 8.07 -13.92
CA GLU A 189 11.27 8.72 -13.51
C GLU A 189 12.25 8.96 -14.67
N HIS A 190 12.12 8.20 -15.77
CA HIS A 190 12.96 8.40 -16.96
C HIS A 190 12.57 9.66 -17.73
N GLN A 191 11.40 10.24 -17.45
CA GLN A 191 10.91 11.50 -18.03
C GLN A 191 11.01 12.67 -17.03
N ASN A 192 12.20 12.93 -16.50
CA ASN A 192 12.48 13.97 -15.50
C ASN A 192 12.88 15.35 -16.04
N LYS A 193 12.66 15.62 -17.33
CA LYS A 193 12.94 16.93 -17.95
C LYS A 193 11.66 17.58 -18.45
N VAL A 194 11.51 18.89 -18.19
CA VAL A 194 10.41 19.69 -18.74
C VAL A 194 10.55 19.73 -20.25
N LYS A 195 9.50 19.31 -20.96
CA LYS A 195 9.44 19.40 -22.42
C LYS A 195 8.96 20.80 -22.80
N PRO A 196 9.76 21.59 -23.53
CA PRO A 196 9.26 22.83 -24.13
C PRO A 196 8.26 22.46 -25.22
N GLY A 197 7.12 23.15 -25.28
CA GLY A 197 6.10 22.84 -26.28
C GLY A 197 4.98 23.86 -26.36
N ASN A 198 4.51 24.07 -27.60
CA ASN A 198 3.27 24.80 -27.88
C ASN A 198 2.12 23.79 -27.87
N TRP A 199 1.63 23.47 -26.67
CA TRP A 199 0.51 22.55 -26.49
C TRP A 199 -0.78 23.20 -27.00
N GLN A 200 -1.57 22.46 -27.79
CA GLN A 200 -2.81 22.98 -28.40
C GLN A 200 -3.92 23.18 -27.36
N ASN A 201 -3.91 22.34 -26.31
CA ASN A 201 -4.83 22.41 -25.19
C ASN A 201 -4.12 22.00 -23.90
N GLU A 202 -4.82 22.16 -22.76
CA GLU A 202 -4.31 21.83 -21.43
C GLU A 202 -4.13 20.32 -21.18
N PHE A 203 -4.82 19.46 -21.93
CA PHE A 203 -4.75 18.00 -21.80
C PHE A 203 -3.51 17.41 -22.48
N ASP A 204 -3.01 18.07 -23.53
CA ASP A 204 -1.77 17.69 -24.23
C ASP A 204 -0.53 18.03 -23.40
N ARG A 205 -0.69 18.91 -22.39
CA ARG A 205 0.42 19.43 -21.61
C ARG A 205 0.90 18.39 -20.58
N PRO A 206 2.20 18.03 -20.59
CA PRO A 206 2.73 17.02 -19.68
C PRO A 206 2.68 17.51 -18.23
N ILE A 207 2.12 16.66 -17.38
CA ILE A 207 2.07 16.87 -15.93
C ILE A 207 3.32 16.24 -15.31
N TYR A 208 3.94 16.94 -14.37
CA TYR A 208 5.13 16.48 -13.69
C TYR A 208 4.88 16.37 -12.19
N PHE A 209 5.53 15.39 -11.59
CA PHE A 209 5.66 15.28 -10.14
C PHE A 209 6.97 15.95 -9.72
N VAL A 210 6.87 16.91 -8.80
CA VAL A 210 7.97 17.80 -8.45
C VAL A 210 8.25 17.69 -6.96
N GLU A 211 9.51 17.42 -6.62
CA GLU A 211 10.02 17.52 -5.27
C GLU A 211 10.37 18.98 -4.97
N LEU A 212 9.92 19.47 -3.82
CA LEU A 212 10.16 20.81 -3.31
C LEU A 212 10.92 20.68 -1.99
N ARG A 213 11.61 21.75 -1.57
CA ARG A 213 12.31 21.76 -0.26
C ARG A 213 11.48 21.35 0.95
N GLY A 214 10.16 21.52 0.90
CA GLY A 214 9.26 21.27 2.03
C GLY A 214 8.13 20.28 1.73
N GLY A 215 8.18 19.55 0.61
CA GLY A 215 7.11 18.62 0.23
C GLY A 215 7.10 18.33 -1.27
N TYR A 216 5.95 17.95 -1.80
CA TYR A 216 5.79 17.63 -3.21
C TYR A 216 4.66 18.45 -3.83
N ALA A 217 4.68 18.56 -5.15
CA ALA A 217 3.57 19.13 -5.92
C ALA A 217 3.38 18.36 -7.21
N CYS A 218 2.12 18.26 -7.66
CA CYS A 218 1.77 17.78 -8.99
C CYS A 218 1.30 18.97 -9.82
N SER A 219 2.02 19.29 -10.90
CA SER A 219 1.76 20.51 -11.66
C SER A 219 2.23 20.41 -13.10
N TRP A 220 1.68 21.26 -13.95
CA TRP A 220 2.34 21.57 -15.21
C TRP A 220 3.57 22.42 -14.93
N CYS A 221 4.64 22.15 -15.67
CA CYS A 221 5.90 22.86 -15.50
C CYS A 221 6.25 23.64 -16.76
N GLU A 222 6.83 24.82 -16.56
CA GLU A 222 7.57 25.58 -17.54
C GLU A 222 8.98 25.81 -17.00
N LEU A 223 9.99 25.74 -17.87
CA LEU A 223 11.37 25.99 -17.50
C LEU A 223 11.89 27.17 -18.32
N ASP A 224 12.21 28.26 -17.63
CA ASP A 224 12.85 29.45 -18.22
C ASP A 224 14.24 29.63 -17.57
N GLY A 225 15.29 29.22 -18.30
CA GLY A 225 16.65 29.17 -17.78
C GLY A 225 16.76 28.31 -16.51
N ASN A 226 17.07 28.96 -15.38
CA ASN A 226 17.19 28.31 -14.06
C ASN A 226 15.93 28.52 -13.20
N GLN A 227 14.80 28.88 -13.80
CA GLN A 227 13.54 29.11 -13.11
C GLN A 227 12.52 28.07 -13.54
N LEU A 228 12.15 27.18 -12.60
CA LEU A 228 11.03 26.27 -12.76
C LEU A 228 9.75 26.99 -12.33
N ILE A 229 8.77 27.01 -13.22
CA ILE A 229 7.48 27.64 -13.03
C ILE A 229 6.43 26.53 -12.92
N LEU A 230 5.80 26.41 -11.76
CA LEU A 230 4.66 25.52 -11.56
C LEU A 230 3.38 26.28 -11.93
N VAL A 231 2.70 25.78 -12.95
CA VAL A 231 1.50 26.41 -13.49
C VAL A 231 0.27 25.66 -12.96
N PRO A 232 -0.57 26.32 -12.14
CA PRO A 232 -1.82 25.73 -11.68
C PRO A 232 -2.84 25.65 -12.82
N SER A 233 -3.80 24.75 -12.66
CA SER A 233 -5.03 24.76 -13.45
C SER A 233 -5.71 26.12 -13.36
N PRO A 234 -6.19 26.71 -14.48
CA PRO A 234 -6.95 27.96 -14.47
C PRO A 234 -8.14 27.92 -13.49
N GLN A 235 -8.67 26.72 -13.23
CA GLN A 235 -9.83 26.50 -12.38
C GLN A 235 -9.49 26.37 -10.89
N SER A 236 -8.23 26.08 -10.53
CA SER A 236 -7.84 25.92 -9.12
C SER A 236 -7.63 27.24 -8.38
N ARG A 237 -7.60 28.37 -9.11
CA ARG A 237 -7.30 29.72 -8.59
C ARG A 237 -5.98 29.80 -7.78
N GLY A 238 -5.11 28.80 -7.91
CA GLY A 238 -3.80 28.79 -7.26
C GLY A 238 -2.86 29.83 -7.85
N PRO A 239 -1.86 30.33 -7.08
CA PRO A 239 -0.83 31.19 -7.63
C PRO A 239 0.15 30.39 -8.50
N ILE A 240 0.65 31.02 -9.56
CA ILE A 240 1.83 30.53 -10.28
C ILE A 240 3.03 30.58 -9.32
N ARG A 241 3.78 29.48 -9.22
CA ARG A 241 4.94 29.41 -8.31
C ARG A 241 6.22 29.40 -9.11
N HIS A 242 7.11 30.32 -8.76
CA HIS A 242 8.43 30.44 -9.36
C HIS A 242 9.48 29.89 -8.40
N LEU A 243 10.29 28.94 -8.85
CA LEU A 243 11.25 28.21 -8.04
C LEU A 243 12.60 28.17 -8.75
N ARG A 244 13.69 28.28 -8.00
CA ARG A 244 15.03 28.13 -8.55
C ARG A 244 15.32 26.66 -8.86
N TYR A 245 15.60 26.34 -10.10
CA TYR A 245 15.91 24.99 -10.56
C TYR A 245 17.43 24.79 -10.74
N PRO A 246 18.05 23.72 -10.21
CA PRO A 246 17.46 22.63 -9.40
C PRO A 246 17.52 22.85 -7.87
N THR A 247 17.84 24.06 -7.38
CA THR A 247 18.16 24.26 -5.94
C THR A 247 16.95 24.27 -4.99
N GLU A 248 15.76 24.64 -5.48
CA GLU A 248 14.51 24.73 -4.70
C GLU A 248 13.48 23.68 -5.08
N ALA A 249 13.64 23.09 -6.26
CA ALA A 249 12.76 22.06 -6.78
C ALA A 249 13.52 21.15 -7.73
N ASP A 250 13.16 19.87 -7.73
CA ASP A 250 13.62 18.89 -8.71
C ASP A 250 12.43 18.11 -9.30
N ILE A 251 12.59 17.65 -10.53
CA ILE A 251 11.54 16.91 -11.23
C ILE A 251 11.77 15.43 -10.97
N VAL A 252 10.84 14.84 -10.21
CA VAL A 252 10.86 13.41 -9.92
C VAL A 252 10.58 12.60 -11.19
N GLY A 253 9.61 13.05 -11.99
CA GLY A 253 9.27 12.40 -13.25
C GLY A 253 7.98 12.93 -13.85
N ARG A 254 7.59 12.37 -15.00
CA ARG A 254 6.33 12.71 -15.67
C ARG A 254 5.22 11.82 -15.14
N VAL A 255 4.05 12.41 -14.89
CA VAL A 255 2.84 11.64 -14.56
C VAL A 255 2.30 10.96 -15.82
N THR A 256 2.16 9.63 -15.76
CA THR A 256 1.72 8.76 -16.87
C THR A 256 0.28 8.27 -16.69
N ALA A 257 -0.15 8.07 -15.46
CA ALA A 257 -1.51 7.62 -15.13
C ALA A 257 -2.02 8.29 -13.86
N VAL A 258 -3.35 8.36 -13.73
CA VAL A 258 -4.02 8.90 -12.53
C VAL A 258 -5.17 7.97 -12.14
N THR A 259 -5.22 7.60 -10.87
CA THR A 259 -6.38 6.93 -10.25
C THR A 259 -7.02 7.90 -9.27
N MET A 260 -8.26 8.31 -9.57
CA MET A 260 -8.99 9.27 -8.75
C MET A 260 -10.46 8.90 -8.62
N ARG A 261 -11.09 9.42 -7.57
CA ARG A 261 -12.53 9.23 -7.34
C ARG A 261 -13.33 10.28 -8.10
N ILE A 262 -14.27 9.81 -8.93
CA ILE A 262 -15.09 10.68 -9.79
C ILE A 262 -16.37 11.14 -9.08
N ALA A 263 -16.93 10.30 -8.21
CA ALA A 263 -18.11 10.62 -7.39
C ALA A 263 -17.96 10.08 -5.96
N GLU A 264 -18.55 10.76 -4.99
CA GLU A 264 -18.72 10.20 -3.65
C GLU A 264 -19.63 8.96 -3.72
N VAL A 265 -19.37 7.97 -2.86
CA VAL A 265 -20.29 6.84 -2.69
C VAL A 265 -21.28 7.34 -1.68
N GLU A 266 -22.52 7.55 -2.11
CA GLU A 266 -23.62 7.87 -1.22
C GLU A 266 -23.61 6.84 -0.08
N GLY A 267 -23.43 7.32 1.15
CA GLY A 267 -23.45 6.47 2.32
C GLY A 267 -24.79 5.75 2.37
N HIS A 268 -24.79 4.43 2.25
CA HIS A 268 -25.97 3.62 2.51
C HIS A 268 -26.32 3.82 3.99
N GLN A 269 -27.24 4.74 4.29
CA GLN A 269 -27.84 4.82 5.60
C GLN A 269 -28.53 3.47 5.85
N PRO A 270 -28.19 2.73 6.92
CA PRO A 270 -28.97 1.56 7.29
C PRO A 270 -30.39 2.06 7.57
N ARG A 271 -31.36 1.51 6.84
CA ARG A 271 -32.78 1.70 7.16
C ARG A 271 -33.01 1.14 8.57
N GLU A 272 -33.72 1.93 9.37
CA GLU A 272 -34.10 1.71 10.77
C GLU A 272 -34.59 0.29 11.08
#